data_AF-A0A814XWA1-F1
#
_entry.id   AF-A0A814XWA1-F1
#
_cell.length_a   1.000
_cell.length_b   1.000
_cell.length_c   1.000
_cell.angle_alpha   90.00
_cell.angle_beta   90.00
_cell.angle_gamma   90.00
#
_symmetry.space_group_name_H-M   'P 1'
#
loop_
_entity.id
_entity.type
_entity.pdbx_description
1 polymer ?
#
loop_
_entity_poly.entity_id
_entity_poly.type
_entity_poly.pdbx_seq_one_letter_code
_entity_poly.pdbx_strand_id
1 'polypeptide(L)'
;MFGSKYKCPHHRYSARIITRRPLIIYIEKFLTQNEMQHLIELAEKEFKPSTTTIAGGKPAINKYRTSSSAFIRPHQTPVVQCIERRFAQFQGDVNVQCIEPLQVSVASPGLTAAQDSFYEKSLVVC
;
A
#
# COMPACT_ATOMS: atom_id res chain seq x y z
N MET A 1 -16.04 -1.14 -24.30
CA MET A 1 -15.90 -1.80 -22.98
C MET A 1 -14.90 -2.94 -23.11
N PHE A 2 -13.63 -2.70 -22.81
CA PHE A 2 -12.60 -3.74 -22.86
C PHE A 2 -12.26 -4.16 -21.43
N GLY A 3 -13.03 -5.12 -20.89
CA GLY A 3 -12.65 -5.83 -19.68
C GLY A 3 -11.50 -6.76 -20.02
N SER A 4 -10.27 -6.42 -19.61
CA SER A 4 -9.16 -7.36 -19.71
C SER A 4 -9.48 -8.58 -18.84
N LYS A 5 -9.33 -9.78 -19.40
CA LYS A 5 -9.48 -11.07 -18.69
C LYS A 5 -8.28 -11.31 -17.75
N TYR A 6 -7.92 -10.32 -16.94
CA TYR A 6 -6.88 -10.49 -15.94
C TYR A 6 -7.41 -11.44 -14.87
N LYS A 7 -6.85 -12.65 -14.82
CA LYS A 7 -7.14 -13.62 -13.78
C LYS A 7 -6.18 -13.36 -12.62
N CYS A 8 -6.71 -13.33 -11.40
CA CYS A 8 -5.85 -13.22 -10.23
C CYS A 8 -4.85 -14.37 -10.25
N PRO A 9 -3.54 -14.09 -10.15
CA PRO A 9 -2.56 -15.15 -10.12
C PRO A 9 -2.80 -16.01 -8.88
N HIS A 10 -2.64 -17.33 -9.04
CA HIS A 10 -2.48 -18.25 -7.90
C HIS A 10 -1.11 -18.00 -7.28
N HIS A 11 -1.02 -16.91 -6.53
CA HIS A 11 0.21 -16.43 -5.92
C HIS A 11 0.32 -16.98 -4.50
N ARG A 12 1.44 -17.66 -4.21
CA ARG A 12 1.72 -18.20 -2.88
C ARG A 12 2.65 -17.23 -2.13
N TYR A 13 2.24 -16.85 -0.93
CA TYR A 13 3.03 -16.10 0.03
C TYR A 13 3.16 -16.91 1.33
N SER A 14 4.22 -16.68 2.10
CA SER A 14 4.43 -17.26 3.42
C SER A 14 4.12 -16.22 4.51
N ALA A 15 3.55 -16.66 5.63
CA ALA A 15 3.31 -15.82 6.79
C ALA A 15 3.95 -16.47 8.03
N ARG A 16 4.62 -15.66 8.85
CA ARG A 16 5.32 -16.11 10.06
C ARG A 16 4.95 -15.20 11.22
N ILE A 17 4.48 -15.76 12.32
CA ILE A 17 4.25 -15.01 13.55
C ILE A 17 5.61 -14.73 14.20
N ILE A 18 5.93 -13.45 14.37
CA ILE A 18 7.16 -12.99 15.02
C ILE A 18 6.93 -12.87 16.53
N THR A 19 5.87 -12.16 16.90
CA THR A 19 5.46 -11.97 18.30
C THR A 19 3.95 -12.14 18.38
N ARG A 20 3.44 -12.68 19.50
CA ARG A 20 1.99 -12.86 19.72
C ARG A 20 1.35 -11.71 20.50
N ARG A 21 2.14 -10.97 21.29
CA ARG A 21 1.70 -9.82 22.09
C ARG A 21 2.79 -8.72 22.05
N PRO A 22 2.65 -7.68 21.21
CA PRO A 22 1.60 -7.52 20.21
C PRO A 22 1.67 -8.59 19.11
N LEU A 23 0.55 -8.90 18.46
CA LEU A 23 0.55 -9.82 17.33
C LEU A 23 1.26 -9.15 16.14
N ILE A 24 2.42 -9.67 15.78
CA ILE A 24 3.21 -9.23 14.64
C ILE A 24 3.38 -10.42 13.71
N ILE A 25 2.93 -10.27 12.46
CA ILE A 25 3.04 -11.29 11.42
C ILE A 25 3.90 -10.73 10.29
N TYR A 26 4.97 -11.43 9.95
CA TYR A 26 5.79 -11.13 8.79
C TYR A 26 5.28 -11.92 7.60
N ILE A 27 5.00 -11.23 6.48
CA ILE A 27 4.43 -11.82 5.27
C ILE A 27 5.43 -11.66 4.13
N GLU A 28 5.98 -12.77 3.67
CA GLU A 28 6.99 -12.79 2.62
C GLU A 28 6.34 -12.90 1.25
N LYS A 29 6.83 -12.10 0.30
CA LYS A 29 6.39 -12.13 -1.09
C LYS A 29 4.86 -11.98 -1.20
N PHE A 30 4.23 -11.10 -0.43
CA PHE A 30 2.77 -10.93 -0.50
C PHE A 30 2.29 -10.40 -1.85
N LEU A 31 3.06 -9.50 -2.46
CA LEU A 31 2.88 -9.02 -3.83
C LEU A 31 3.83 -9.73 -4.78
N THR A 32 3.37 -9.99 -6.00
CA THR A 32 4.25 -10.32 -7.13
C THR A 32 4.99 -9.07 -7.60
N GLN A 33 6.09 -9.26 -8.34
CA GLN A 33 6.83 -8.15 -8.95
C GLN A 33 5.93 -7.32 -9.88
N ASN A 34 5.07 -7.98 -10.67
CA ASN A 34 4.16 -7.29 -11.59
C ASN A 34 3.08 -6.49 -10.85
N GLU A 35 2.53 -7.04 -9.76
CA GLU A 35 1.58 -6.30 -8.91
C GLU A 35 2.24 -5.07 -8.27
N MET A 36 3.48 -5.20 -7.81
CA MET A 36 4.24 -4.09 -7.23
C MET A 36 4.49 -2.99 -8.26
N GLN A 37 5.01 -3.36 -9.44
CA GLN A 37 5.26 -2.43 -10.53
C GLN A 37 3.99 -1.70 -10.96
N HIS A 38 2.88 -2.43 -11.09
CA HIS A 38 1.58 -1.85 -11.45
C HIS A 38 1.07 -0.85 -10.41
N LEU A 39 1.24 -1.12 -9.11
CA LEU A 39 0.87 -0.16 -8.06
C LEU A 39 1.74 1.11 -8.10
N ILE A 40 3.03 0.98 -8.42
CA ILE A 40 3.95 2.13 -8.56
C ILE A 40 3.51 3.00 -9.74
N GLU A 41 3.24 2.40 -10.91
CA GLU A 41 2.78 3.13 -12.11
C GLU A 41 1.46 3.89 -11.89
N LEU A 42 0.54 3.30 -11.12
CA LEU A 42 -0.70 3.98 -10.73
C LEU A 42 -0.43 5.15 -9.76
N ALA A 43 0.54 4.99 -8.85
CA ALA A 43 0.87 5.98 -7.83
C ALA A 43 1.65 7.18 -8.38
N GLU A 44 2.52 6.98 -9.38
CA GLU A 44 3.38 8.03 -9.95
C GLU A 44 2.64 9.31 -10.33
N LYS A 45 1.40 9.17 -10.82
CA LYS A 45 0.57 10.30 -11.27
C LYS A 45 -0.22 10.97 -10.13
N GLU A 46 -0.28 10.33 -8.98
CA GLU A 46 -1.18 10.69 -7.87
C GLU A 46 -0.41 11.10 -6.60
N PHE A 47 0.93 11.09 -6.63
CA PHE A 47 1.75 11.47 -5.48
C PHE A 47 1.50 12.91 -5.05
N LYS A 48 1.20 13.07 -3.76
CA LYS A 48 1.06 14.36 -3.09
C LYS A 48 2.01 14.40 -1.90
N PRO A 49 2.68 15.55 -1.67
CA PRO A 49 3.49 15.74 -0.48
C PRO A 49 2.66 15.52 0.77
N SER A 50 3.28 14.82 1.71
CA SER A 50 2.74 14.63 3.04
C SER A 50 2.66 15.94 3.83
N THR A 51 1.46 16.48 4.06
CA THR A 51 1.27 17.70 4.86
C THR A 51 0.93 17.38 6.31
N THR A 52 1.34 18.24 7.25
CA THR A 52 0.86 18.20 8.63
C THR A 52 0.08 19.47 8.91
N THR A 53 -1.03 19.37 9.62
CA THR A 53 -1.80 20.55 10.04
C THR A 53 -1.08 21.23 11.20
N ILE A 54 -0.72 22.51 11.05
CA ILE A 54 -0.22 23.32 12.17
C ILE A 54 -1.41 23.83 13.00
N ALA A 55 -1.19 24.10 14.28
CA ALA A 55 -2.14 24.82 15.14
C ALA A 55 -2.70 26.05 14.39
N GLY A 56 -4.03 26.10 14.22
CA GLY A 56 -4.72 27.07 13.36
C GLY A 56 -5.26 26.52 12.04
N GLY A 57 -5.16 25.20 11.81
CA GLY A 57 -5.89 24.50 10.74
C GLY A 57 -5.29 24.62 9.34
N LYS A 58 -4.13 25.27 9.19
CA LYS A 58 -3.46 25.41 7.89
C LYS A 58 -2.58 24.19 7.62
N PRO A 59 -2.68 23.57 6.42
CA PRO A 59 -1.75 22.54 6.02
C PRO A 59 -0.37 23.16 5.85
N ALA A 60 0.62 22.63 6.54
CA ALA A 60 2.00 23.01 6.36
C ALA A 60 2.83 21.83 5.89
N ILE A 61 3.75 22.13 4.98
CA ILE A 61 4.78 21.20 4.56
C ILE A 61 5.78 21.13 5.73
N ASN A 62 5.83 19.98 6.38
CA ASN A 62 6.70 19.77 7.52
C ASN A 62 8.09 19.37 7.02
N LYS A 63 9.12 20.14 7.41
CA LYS A 63 10.52 19.83 7.10
C LYS A 63 10.98 18.45 7.60
N TYR A 64 10.27 17.85 8.55
CA TYR A 64 10.55 16.52 9.09
C TYR A 64 9.71 15.40 8.43
N ARG A 65 8.68 15.73 7.62
CA ARG A 65 7.85 14.75 6.88
C ARG A 65 8.16 14.86 5.40
N THR A 66 9.22 14.18 4.96
CA THR A 66 9.74 14.24 3.58
C THR A 66 9.13 13.18 2.66
N SER A 67 8.11 12.46 3.10
CA SER A 67 7.43 11.46 2.29
C SER A 67 6.36 12.06 1.38
N SER A 68 6.10 11.42 0.25
CA SER A 68 4.92 11.66 -0.58
C SER A 68 4.08 10.40 -0.60
N SER A 69 2.76 10.56 -0.67
CA SER A 69 1.84 9.42 -0.74
C SER A 69 0.85 9.58 -1.88
N ALA A 70 0.39 8.45 -2.40
CA ALA A 70 -0.66 8.34 -3.40
C ALA A 70 -1.69 7.30 -2.91
N PHE A 71 -2.97 7.61 -3.07
CA PHE A 71 -4.05 6.66 -2.82
C PHE A 71 -4.49 6.04 -4.14
N ILE A 72 -4.50 4.71 -4.20
CA ILE A 72 -5.02 3.95 -5.33
C ILE A 72 -6.53 3.82 -5.14
N ARG A 73 -7.31 4.12 -6.18
CA ARG A 73 -8.77 4.05 -6.08
C ARG A 73 -9.19 2.59 -5.86
N PRO A 74 -10.20 2.33 -5.01
CA PRO A 74 -10.71 0.98 -4.83
C PRO A 74 -11.12 0.37 -6.17
N HIS A 75 -10.77 -0.90 -6.37
CA HIS A 75 -11.13 -1.66 -7.57
C HIS A 75 -10.67 -1.05 -8.92
N GLN A 76 -9.72 -0.09 -8.90
CA GLN A 76 -9.32 0.71 -10.06
C GLN A 76 -8.88 -0.14 -11.27
N THR A 77 -8.26 -1.28 -11.02
CA THR A 77 -7.85 -2.24 -12.06
C THR A 77 -8.11 -3.66 -11.57
N PRO A 78 -8.23 -4.64 -12.47
CA PRO A 78 -8.32 -6.05 -12.08
C PRO A 78 -7.16 -6.52 -11.19
N VAL A 79 -5.95 -5.98 -11.39
CA VAL A 79 -4.78 -6.24 -10.54
C VAL A 79 -5.03 -5.77 -9.11
N VAL A 80 -5.49 -4.52 -8.95
CA VAL A 80 -5.83 -3.94 -7.64
C VAL A 80 -6.93 -4.75 -6.94
N GLN A 81 -7.97 -5.16 -7.67
CA GLN A 81 -9.04 -6.01 -7.12
C GLN A 81 -8.55 -7.38 -6.64
N CYS A 82 -7.50 -7.93 -7.26
CA CYS A 82 -6.89 -9.18 -6.79
C CYS A 82 -6.11 -8.97 -5.49
N ILE A 83 -5.40 -7.85 -5.38
CA ILE A 83 -4.61 -7.49 -4.18
C ILE A 83 -5.55 -7.22 -3.00
N GLU A 84 -6.61 -6.43 -3.20
CA GLU A 84 -7.63 -6.11 -2.19
C GLU A 84 -8.30 -7.38 -1.64
N ARG A 85 -8.71 -8.30 -2.52
CA ARG A 85 -9.28 -9.59 -2.11
C ARG A 85 -8.29 -10.45 -1.32
N ARG A 86 -7.01 -10.45 -1.72
CA ARG A 86 -5.96 -11.18 -0.99
C ARG A 86 -5.75 -10.60 0.41
N PHE A 87 -5.80 -9.27 0.56
CA PHE A 87 -5.76 -8.62 1.86
C PHE A 87 -6.96 -8.97 2.74
N ALA A 88 -8.18 -8.93 2.17
CA ALA A 88 -9.40 -9.33 2.86
C ALA A 88 -9.32 -10.76 3.41
N GLN A 89 -8.89 -11.71 2.57
CA GLN A 89 -8.69 -13.10 2.97
C GLN A 89 -7.67 -13.22 4.10
N PHE A 90 -6.53 -12.52 3.99
CA PHE A 90 -5.49 -12.56 5.02
C PHE A 90 -5.96 -12.01 6.38
N GLN A 91 -6.85 -11.01 6.39
CA GLN A 91 -7.41 -10.42 7.60
C GLN A 91 -8.56 -11.22 8.22
N GLY A 92 -8.83 -12.44 7.76
CA GLY A 92 -9.93 -13.28 8.25
C GLY A 92 -11.22 -13.11 7.43
N ASP A 93 -11.08 -13.02 6.11
CA ASP A 93 -12.19 -12.93 5.15
C ASP A 93 -13.14 -11.74 5.39
N VAL A 94 -12.57 -10.60 5.76
CA VAL A 94 -13.33 -9.35 5.93
C VAL A 94 -13.92 -8.88 4.61
N ASN A 95 -15.01 -8.10 4.65
CA ASN A 95 -15.55 -7.49 3.44
C ASN A 95 -14.52 -6.50 2.87
N VAL A 96 -14.20 -6.62 1.57
CA VAL A 96 -13.25 -5.73 0.87
C VAL A 96 -13.65 -4.26 0.98
N GLN A 97 -14.95 -3.96 1.10
CA GLN A 97 -15.46 -2.60 1.29
C GLN A 97 -15.08 -1.99 2.65
N CYS A 98 -14.70 -2.82 3.63
CA CYS A 98 -14.23 -2.37 4.94
C CYS A 98 -12.71 -2.11 4.95
N ILE A 99 -12.01 -2.38 3.85
CA ILE A 99 -10.56 -2.13 3.74
C ILE A 99 -10.37 -0.73 3.18
N GLU A 100 -9.53 0.07 3.84
CA GLU A 100 -9.14 1.38 3.32
C GLU A 100 -8.44 1.27 1.95
N PRO A 101 -8.53 2.30 1.09
CA PRO A 101 -7.84 2.30 -0.19
C PRO A 101 -6.33 2.07 -0.03
N LEU A 102 -5.73 1.32 -0.96
CA LEU A 102 -4.29 1.08 -0.93
C LEU A 102 -3.52 2.40 -1.02
N GLN A 103 -2.65 2.66 -0.05
CA GLN A 103 -1.75 3.81 -0.06
C GLN A 103 -0.34 3.37 -0.45
N VAL A 104 0.24 4.07 -1.44
CA VAL A 104 1.65 3.95 -1.80
C VAL A 104 2.37 5.17 -1.26
N SER A 105 3.46 4.96 -0.53
CA SER A 105 4.27 6.03 0.05
C SER A 105 5.71 5.91 -0.41
N VAL A 106 6.34 7.05 -0.70
CA VAL A 106 7.75 7.17 -1.06
C VAL A 106 8.41 8.20 -0.14
N ALA A 107 9.57 7.87 0.42
CA ALA A 107 10.39 8.86 1.11
C ALA A 107 11.20 9.63 0.06
N SER A 108 11.16 10.96 0.07
CA SER A 108 12.03 11.75 -0.82
C SER A 108 13.49 11.57 -0.38
N PRO A 109 14.41 11.15 -1.26
CA PRO A 109 15.79 10.93 -0.89
C PRO A 109 16.53 12.26 -0.76
N GLY A 110 16.62 12.77 0.47
CA GLY A 110 17.70 13.65 0.90
C GLY A 110 18.70 12.79 1.68
N LEU A 111 19.86 12.52 1.08
CA LEU A 111 20.97 11.66 1.56
C LEU A 111 20.82 10.17 1.20
N THR A 112 21.48 9.79 0.09
CA THR A 112 22.00 8.45 -0.26
C THR A 112 21.28 7.22 0.32
N ALA A 113 20.29 6.70 -0.40
CA ALA A 113 19.93 5.27 -0.39
C ALA A 113 19.05 4.94 -1.60
N ALA A 114 19.63 5.01 -2.80
CA ALA A 114 19.11 4.24 -3.92
C ALA A 114 19.46 2.77 -3.67
N GLN A 115 18.63 2.03 -2.92
CA GLN A 115 18.44 0.56 -3.04
C GLN A 115 17.44 -0.03 -2.03
N ASP A 116 16.98 0.69 -1.00
CA ASP A 116 16.09 0.11 0.03
C ASP A 116 14.80 0.93 0.17
N SER A 117 13.94 0.86 -0.85
CA SER A 117 12.57 1.39 -0.73
C SER A 117 11.73 0.45 0.14
N PHE A 118 11.79 0.62 1.45
CA PHE A 118 10.81 0.05 2.37
C PHE A 118 9.46 0.71 2.12
N TYR A 119 8.58 0.02 1.39
CA TYR A 119 7.17 0.37 1.31
C TYR A 119 6.49 -0.04 2.63
N GLU A 120 6.46 0.87 3.60
CA GLU A 120 5.73 0.65 4.85
C GLU A 120 4.23 0.65 4.56
N LYS A 121 3.63 -0.55 4.61
CA LYS A 121 2.19 -0.72 4.46
C LYS A 121 1.57 -0.74 5.85
N SER A 122 1.12 0.42 6.31
CA SER A 122 0.27 0.49 7.49
C SER A 122 -1.08 -0.14 7.14
N LEU A 123 -1.39 -1.25 7.82
CA LEU A 123 -2.67 -1.92 7.78
C LEU A 123 -3.59 -1.22 8.78
N VAL A 124 -4.55 -0.43 8.32
CA VAL A 124 -5.65 0.02 9.17
C VAL A 124 -6.78 -1.00 9.04
N VAL A 125 -7.06 -1.70 10.13
CA VAL A 125 -8.26 -2.54 10.28
C VAL A 125 -9.29 -1.69 11.01
N CYS A 126 -10.55 -1.73 10.59
CA CYS A 126 -11.66 -1.10 11.35
C CYS A 126 -11.70 -1.59 12.80
#